data_AF-A0A926VSX4-F1
#
_entry.id   AF-A0A926VSX4-F1
#
_cell.length_a   1.000
_cell.length_b   1.000
_cell.length_c   1.000
_cell.angle_alpha   90.00
_cell.angle_beta   90.00
_cell.angle_gamma   90.00
#
_symmetry.space_group_name_H-M   'P 1'
#
loop_
_entity.id
_entity.type
_entity.pdbx_description
1 polymer ?
#
loop_
_entity_poly.entity_id
_entity_poly.type
_entity_poly.pdbx_seq_one_letter_code
_entity_poly.pdbx_strand_id
1 'polypeptide(L)'
;MTATLPVNVESEIFYPSADGQPVGEIYEPIQDGRSEPLQLRLVVEGRLIGFYRENTGEKLLIPNEQAEALRQEVLARQQAEELAEQERQRAEQERQRAEQAELQIEQLKARLRSPLALAQPSLNVDPDTIQ
;
A
#
# COMPACT_ATOMS: atom_id res chain seq x y z
N MET A 1 61.96 -25.89 26.00
CA MET A 1 61.04 -27.04 26.10
C MET A 1 59.66 -26.53 25.75
N THR A 2 59.26 -26.73 24.50
CA THR A 2 58.00 -26.24 23.92
C THR A 2 56.87 -27.20 24.31
N ALA A 3 55.87 -26.71 25.02
CA ALA A 3 54.68 -27.48 25.39
C ALA A 3 53.75 -27.56 24.17
N THR A 4 53.61 -28.75 23.60
CA THR A 4 52.63 -29.05 22.55
C THR A 4 51.30 -29.38 23.23
N LEU A 5 50.26 -28.57 22.97
CA LEU A 5 48.89 -28.89 23.36
C LEU A 5 48.32 -29.88 22.34
N PRO A 6 47.86 -31.09 22.73
CA PRO A 6 47.11 -31.93 21.80
C PRO A 6 45.70 -31.38 21.63
N VAL A 7 45.34 -31.10 20.38
CA VAL A 7 43.98 -30.73 19.94
C VAL A 7 43.20 -32.00 19.58
N ASN A 8 41.88 -31.84 19.55
CA ASN A 8 40.84 -32.73 19.02
C ASN A 8 40.18 -33.67 20.03
N VAL A 9 39.30 -33.08 20.85
CA VAL A 9 38.20 -33.83 21.47
C VAL A 9 37.14 -33.99 20.38
N GLU A 10 37.11 -35.15 19.73
CA GLU A 10 35.95 -35.62 18.97
C GLU A 10 34.81 -35.81 19.98
N SER A 11 34.07 -34.74 20.26
CA SER A 11 32.86 -34.82 21.06
C SER A 11 31.82 -35.54 20.20
N GLU A 12 31.77 -36.86 20.33
CA GLU A 12 30.72 -37.71 19.79
C GLU A 12 29.37 -37.18 20.30
N ILE A 13 28.63 -36.48 19.42
CA ILE A 13 27.38 -35.84 19.79
C ILE A 13 26.34 -36.95 19.98
N PHE A 14 26.08 -37.30 21.25
CA PHE A 14 25.12 -38.35 21.61
C PHE A 14 23.70 -37.76 21.65
N TYR A 15 22.88 -38.05 20.63
CA TYR A 15 21.47 -37.65 20.58
C TYR A 15 20.58 -38.74 21.20
N PRO A 16 19.86 -38.47 22.30
CA PRO A 16 18.88 -39.42 22.83
C PRO A 16 17.60 -39.35 21.99
N SER A 17 17.38 -40.35 21.13
CA SER A 17 16.05 -40.62 20.56
C SER A 17 15.08 -41.01 21.68
N ALA A 18 13.78 -40.65 21.55
CA ALA A 18 12.74 -41.02 22.52
C ALA A 18 12.62 -42.56 22.75
N ASP A 19 13.14 -43.35 21.81
CA ASP A 19 13.01 -44.81 21.76
C ASP A 19 14.37 -45.54 21.97
N GLY A 20 15.44 -44.82 22.28
CA GLY A 20 16.76 -45.39 22.61
C GLY A 20 17.51 -46.09 21.47
N GLN A 21 17.02 -46.04 20.23
CA GLN A 21 17.75 -46.54 19.06
C GLN A 21 18.48 -45.40 18.33
N PRO A 22 19.76 -45.59 17.94
CA PRO A 22 20.46 -44.64 17.09
C PRO A 22 19.80 -44.63 15.72
N VAL A 23 19.10 -43.54 15.39
CA VAL A 23 18.67 -43.31 14.00
C VAL A 23 19.96 -43.03 13.25
N GLY A 24 20.31 -43.92 12.31
CA GLY A 24 21.59 -43.95 11.61
C GLY A 24 21.82 -42.79 10.63
N GLU A 25 21.43 -41.58 11.01
CA GLU A 25 21.79 -40.36 10.29
C GLU A 25 23.10 -39.86 10.87
N ILE A 26 24.20 -40.27 10.24
CA ILE A 26 25.53 -39.77 10.54
C ILE A 26 25.51 -38.27 10.31
N TYR A 27 25.88 -37.48 11.32
CA TYR A 27 26.02 -36.04 11.18
C TYR A 27 27.15 -35.73 10.19
N GLU A 28 26.81 -35.08 9.08
CA GLU A 28 27.79 -34.57 8.12
C GLU A 28 27.99 -33.06 8.35
N PRO A 29 29.19 -32.61 8.79
CA PRO A 29 29.45 -31.20 8.98
C PRO A 29 29.52 -30.47 7.64
N ILE A 30 28.84 -29.33 7.57
CA ILE A 30 28.92 -28.42 6.42
C ILE A 30 30.25 -27.64 6.50
N GLN A 31 31.19 -27.96 5.62
CA GLN A 31 32.53 -27.35 5.62
C GLN A 31 32.64 -26.08 4.78
N ASP A 32 31.83 -25.99 3.72
CA ASP A 32 31.89 -24.94 2.70
C ASP A 32 30.78 -23.88 2.87
N GLY A 33 30.02 -23.98 3.96
CA GLY A 33 28.86 -23.14 4.23
C GLY A 33 27.70 -23.42 3.27
N ARG A 34 27.62 -24.59 2.62
CA ARG A 34 26.49 -24.97 1.76
C ARG A 34 25.74 -26.16 2.33
N SER A 35 24.44 -26.02 2.43
CA SER A 35 23.53 -27.09 2.82
C SER A 35 22.84 -27.62 1.57
N GLU A 36 23.32 -28.75 1.04
CA GLU A 36 22.67 -29.42 -0.08
C GLU A 36 21.22 -29.84 0.22
N PRO A 37 20.88 -30.39 1.41
CA PRO A 37 19.49 -30.79 1.71
C PRO A 37 18.52 -29.60 1.73
N LEU A 38 18.99 -28.43 2.19
CA LEU A 38 18.18 -27.22 2.25
C LEU A 38 18.32 -26.36 0.99
N GLN A 39 19.27 -26.68 0.09
CA GLN A 39 19.67 -25.87 -1.07
C GLN A 39 19.99 -24.42 -0.65
N LEU A 40 20.68 -24.26 0.49
CA LEU A 40 21.01 -22.96 1.06
C LEU A 40 22.51 -22.76 1.17
N ARG A 41 22.94 -21.51 1.00
CA ARG A 41 24.26 -21.04 1.40
C ARG A 41 24.15 -20.26 2.71
N LEU A 42 24.99 -20.64 3.66
CA LEU A 42 25.13 -20.08 5.00
C LEU A 42 26.34 -19.15 4.96
N VAL A 43 26.13 -17.86 5.16
CA VAL A 43 27.21 -16.86 5.21
C VAL A 43 27.24 -16.24 6.60
N VAL A 44 28.41 -16.20 7.23
CA VAL A 44 28.57 -15.56 8.54
C VAL A 44 28.64 -14.05 8.34
N GLU A 45 27.59 -13.34 8.79
CA GLU A 45 27.49 -11.88 8.79
C GLU A 45 27.70 -11.36 10.22
N GLY A 46 28.98 -11.25 10.63
CA GLY A 46 29.33 -10.81 11.98
C GLY A 46 28.96 -11.87 13.03
N ARG A 47 27.86 -11.66 13.76
CA ARG A 47 27.34 -12.58 14.80
C ARG A 47 26.11 -13.38 14.34
N LEU A 48 25.64 -13.15 13.13
CA LEU A 48 24.45 -13.81 12.56
C LEU A 48 24.84 -14.68 11.37
N ILE A 49 24.00 -15.66 11.07
CA ILE A 49 24.11 -16.47 9.86
C ILE A 49 23.07 -15.94 8.88
N GLY A 50 23.53 -15.42 7.74
CA GLY A 50 22.69 -15.08 6.60
C GLY A 50 22.40 -16.35 5.81
N PHE A 51 21.11 -16.61 5.58
CA PHE A 51 20.64 -17.70 4.73
C PHE A 51 20.41 -17.17 3.32
N TYR A 52 20.99 -17.83 2.33
CA TYR A 52 20.84 -17.50 0.92
C TYR A 52 20.37 -18.73 0.17
N ARG A 53 19.49 -18.58 -0.81
CA ARG A 53 19.12 -19.70 -1.67
C ARG A 53 20.28 -20.00 -2.64
N GLU A 54 20.64 -21.26 -2.82
CA GLU A 54 21.77 -21.64 -3.67
C GLU A 54 21.48 -21.41 -5.16
N ASN A 55 20.23 -21.55 -5.56
CA ASN A 55 19.79 -21.43 -6.96
C ASN A 55 19.75 -19.97 -7.48
N THR A 56 19.26 -19.02 -6.68
CA THR A 56 19.16 -17.61 -7.06
C THR A 56 20.21 -16.72 -6.40
N GLY A 57 20.87 -17.18 -5.33
CA GLY A 57 21.76 -16.35 -4.52
C GLY A 57 21.03 -15.27 -3.72
N GLU A 58 19.70 -15.25 -3.76
CA GLU A 58 18.88 -14.31 -3.01
C GLU A 58 18.92 -14.68 -1.53
N LYS A 59 19.14 -13.67 -0.69
CA LYS A 59 19.01 -13.82 0.76
C LYS A 59 17.57 -14.27 1.03
N LEU A 60 17.40 -15.30 1.85
CA LEU A 60 16.09 -15.68 2.38
C LEU A 60 15.63 -14.56 3.31
N LEU A 61 15.03 -13.55 2.69
CA LEU A 61 14.37 -12.45 3.36
C LEU A 61 13.14 -13.05 4.03
N ILE A 62 13.07 -12.88 5.35
CA ILE A 62 12.00 -13.42 6.19
C ILE A 62 10.67 -12.86 5.65
N PRO A 63 9.55 -13.61 5.68
CA PRO A 63 8.21 -13.16 5.23
C PRO A 63 7.78 -11.75 5.64
N ASN A 64 8.43 -11.18 6.65
CA ASN A 64 8.25 -9.80 7.07
C ASN A 64 8.52 -8.76 5.96
N GLU A 65 9.47 -8.99 5.04
CA GLU A 65 9.73 -8.00 3.97
C GLU A 65 8.64 -7.97 2.90
N GLN A 66 8.06 -9.13 2.59
CA GLN A 66 6.86 -9.19 1.75
C GLN A 66 5.67 -8.53 2.45
N ALA A 67 5.54 -8.71 3.78
CA ALA A 67 4.53 -8.01 4.56
C ALA A 67 4.76 -6.49 4.59
N GLU A 68 6.00 -6.01 4.56
CA GLU A 68 6.31 -4.58 4.45
C GLU A 68 5.88 -4.01 3.10
N ALA A 69 6.18 -4.68 1.98
CA ALA A 69 5.73 -4.26 0.65
C ALA A 69 4.19 -4.19 0.56
N LEU A 70 3.48 -5.22 1.04
CA LEU A 70 2.01 -5.21 1.08
C LEU A 70 1.47 -4.09 1.98
N ARG A 71 2.08 -3.84 3.14
CA ARG A 71 1.69 -2.74 4.02
C ARG A 71 1.87 -1.39 3.33
N GLN A 72 2.95 -1.19 2.60
CA GLN A 72 3.19 0.04 1.84
C GLN A 72 2.15 0.25 0.75
N GLU A 73 1.79 -0.79 0.00
CA GLU A 73 0.77 -0.69 -1.03
C GLU A 73 -0.62 -0.36 -0.46
N VAL A 74 -0.99 -1.01 0.65
CA VAL A 74 -2.25 -0.72 1.36
C VAL A 74 -2.29 0.73 1.81
N LEU A 75 -1.20 1.25 2.39
CA LEU A 75 -1.13 2.66 2.82
C LEU A 75 -1.24 3.62 1.64
N ALA A 76 -0.54 3.35 0.53
CA ALA A 76 -0.61 4.18 -0.66
C ALA A 76 -2.02 4.24 -1.25
N ARG A 77 -2.73 3.10 -1.26
CA ARG A 77 -4.14 3.04 -1.70
C ARG A 77 -5.06 3.83 -0.78
N GLN A 78 -4.90 3.70 0.54
CA GLN A 78 -5.71 4.45 1.51
C GLN A 78 -5.53 5.97 1.33
N GLN A 79 -4.29 6.42 1.15
CA GLN A 79 -4.00 7.84 0.91
C GLN A 79 -4.63 8.34 -0.40
N ALA A 80 -4.55 7.54 -1.48
CA ALA A 80 -5.16 7.90 -2.75
C ALA A 80 -6.70 7.99 -2.66
N GLU A 81 -7.32 7.08 -1.91
CA GLU A 81 -8.77 7.07 -1.67
C GLU A 81 -9.22 8.29 -0.87
N GLU A 82 -8.48 8.65 0.19
CA GLU A 82 -8.77 9.84 1.00
C GLU A 82 -8.68 11.14 0.19
N LEU A 83 -7.67 11.26 -0.69
CA LEU A 83 -7.56 12.39 -1.61
C LEU A 83 -8.73 12.44 -2.59
N ALA A 84 -9.13 11.29 -3.15
CA ALA A 84 -10.26 11.21 -4.07
C ALA A 84 -11.59 11.55 -3.38
N GLU A 85 -11.79 11.12 -2.12
CA GLU A 85 -12.97 11.49 -1.34
C GLU A 85 -13.02 12.99 -1.04
N GLN A 86 -11.90 13.60 -0.66
CA GLN A 86 -11.83 15.05 -0.44
C GLN A 86 -12.15 15.83 -1.72
N GLU A 87 -11.62 15.40 -2.87
CA GLU A 87 -11.91 16.03 -4.16
C GLU A 87 -13.40 15.91 -4.51
N ARG A 88 -14.00 14.73 -4.30
CA ARG A 88 -15.44 14.52 -4.49
C ARG A 88 -16.28 15.42 -3.60
N GLN A 89 -15.94 15.53 -2.32
CA GLN A 89 -16.67 16.41 -1.40
C GLN A 89 -16.61 17.87 -1.84
N ARG A 90 -15.45 18.34 -2.32
CA ARG A 90 -15.30 19.70 -2.85
C ARG A 90 -16.15 19.91 -4.11
N ALA A 91 -16.08 18.97 -5.04
CA ALA A 91 -16.87 19.02 -6.26
C ALA A 91 -18.38 18.99 -5.98
N GLU A 92 -18.81 18.21 -4.99
CA GLU A 92 -20.22 18.12 -4.59
C GLU A 92 -20.70 19.40 -3.89
N GLN A 93 -19.89 19.99 -3.01
CA GLN A 93 -20.21 21.29 -2.40
C GLN A 93 -20.30 22.40 -3.45
N GLU A 94 -19.41 22.41 -4.44
CA GLU A 94 -19.45 23.35 -5.55
C GLU A 94 -20.72 23.18 -6.38
N ARG A 95 -21.09 21.93 -6.70
CA ARG A 95 -22.36 21.63 -7.38
C ARG A 95 -23.57 22.12 -6.60
N GLN A 96 -23.64 21.83 -5.30
CA GLN A 96 -24.75 22.30 -4.46
C GLN A 96 -24.85 23.83 -4.44
N ARG A 97 -23.72 24.54 -4.38
CA ARG A 97 -23.71 26.00 -4.46
C ARG A 97 -24.17 26.51 -5.82
N ALA A 98 -23.72 25.88 -6.89
CA ALA A 98 -24.14 26.23 -8.25
C ALA A 98 -25.65 26.02 -8.42
N GLU A 99 -26.19 24.88 -7.99
CA GLU A 99 -27.63 24.58 -8.03
C GLU A 99 -28.45 25.59 -7.20
N GLN A 100 -28.00 25.94 -5.99
CA GLN A 100 -28.68 26.96 -5.18
C GLN A 100 -28.66 28.34 -5.84
N ALA A 101 -27.53 28.72 -6.44
CA ALA A 101 -27.41 29.99 -7.15
C ALA A 101 -28.31 30.01 -8.40
N GLU A 102 -28.39 28.92 -9.15
CA GLU A 102 -29.28 28.77 -10.30
C GLU A 102 -30.75 28.90 -9.89
N LEU A 103 -31.16 28.25 -8.80
CA LEU A 103 -32.52 28.38 -8.26
C LEU A 103 -32.83 29.83 -7.84
N GLN A 104 -31.89 30.53 -7.20
CA GLN A 104 -32.08 31.95 -6.84
C GLN A 104 -32.20 32.83 -8.07
N ILE A 105 -31.36 32.60 -9.09
CA ILE A 105 -31.43 33.32 -10.38
C ILE A 105 -32.79 33.07 -11.03
N GLU A 106 -33.27 31.84 -11.05
CA GLU A 106 -34.57 31.49 -11.62
C GLU A 106 -35.73 32.19 -10.88
N GLN A 107 -35.71 32.17 -9.55
CA GLN A 107 -36.71 32.87 -8.72
C GLN A 107 -36.70 34.39 -8.96
N LEU A 108 -35.52 35.00 -9.00
CA LEU A 108 -35.38 36.43 -9.30
C LEU A 108 -35.88 36.76 -10.71
N LYS A 109 -35.53 35.92 -11.70
CA LYS A 109 -36.00 36.06 -13.08
C LYS A 109 -37.52 35.94 -13.17
N ALA A 110 -38.14 34.98 -12.47
CA ALA A 110 -39.59 34.85 -12.40
C ALA A 110 -40.24 36.08 -11.75
N ARG A 111 -39.67 36.57 -10.64
CA ARG A 111 -40.15 37.76 -9.93
C ARG A 111 -40.05 39.04 -10.77
N LEU A 112 -39.04 39.17 -11.62
CA LEU A 112 -38.91 40.28 -12.58
C LEU A 112 -39.84 40.13 -13.79
N ARG A 113 -40.13 38.89 -14.21
CA ARG A 113 -41.04 38.61 -15.32
C ARG A 113 -42.50 38.92 -14.98
N SER A 114 -42.92 38.69 -13.73
CA SER A 114 -44.30 38.97 -13.27
C SER A 114 -44.75 40.45 -13.40
N PRO A 115 -43.95 41.47 -13.00
CA PRO A 115 -44.34 42.88 -13.18
C PRO A 115 -44.16 43.38 -14.62
N LEU A 116 -43.27 42.80 -15.42
CA LEU A 116 -43.02 43.26 -16.80
C LEU A 116 -44.12 42.82 -17.78
N ALA A 117 -44.85 41.74 -17.49
CA ALA A 117 -45.95 41.25 -18.33
C ALA A 117 -47.23 42.12 -18.26
N LEU A 118 -47.37 42.99 -17.26
CA LEU A 118 -48.50 43.93 -17.11
C LEU A 118 -48.19 45.34 -17.62
N ALA A 119 -46.94 45.62 -18.02
CA ALA A 119 -46.50 46.92 -18.51
C ALA A 119 -45.87 46.81 -19.91
N GLN A 120 -46.56 46.16 -20.85
CA GLN A 120 -46.47 46.61 -22.24
C GLN A 120 -47.59 47.64 -22.42
N PRO A 121 -47.28 48.95 -22.42
CA PRO A 121 -48.27 49.94 -22.79
C PRO A 121 -48.69 49.66 -24.24
N SER A 122 -49.99 49.57 -24.43
CA SER A 122 -50.64 49.80 -25.70
C SER A 122 -50.07 51.07 -26.33
N LEU A 123 -49.10 50.95 -27.24
CA LEU A 123 -48.88 51.94 -28.28
C LEU A 123 -50.04 51.80 -29.26
N ASN A 124 -51.23 52.23 -28.82
CA ASN A 124 -52.28 52.68 -29.71
C ASN A 124 -51.90 54.09 -30.13
N VAL A 125 -51.05 54.19 -31.14
CA VAL A 125 -50.82 55.45 -31.85
C VAL A 125 -51.89 55.50 -32.93
N ASP A 126 -53.06 56.05 -32.57
CA ASP A 126 -54.03 56.47 -33.56
C ASP A 126 -53.38 57.61 -34.37
N PRO A 127 -53.21 57.49 -35.70
CA PRO A 127 -52.57 58.52 -36.51
C PRO A 127 -53.54 59.65 -36.89
N ASP A 128 -54.42 60.10 -35.99
CA ASP A 128 -55.49 61.05 -36.32
C ASP A 128 -55.70 62.16 -35.28
N THR A 129 -54.61 62.74 -34.77
CA THR A 129 -54.72 64.03 -34.07
C THR A 129 -53.50 64.92 -34.29
N ILE A 130 -53.32 65.40 -35.53
CA ILE A 130 -52.78 66.74 -35.79
C ILE A 130 -53.59 67.33 -36.96
N GLN A 131 -54.13 68.53 -36.72
CA GLN A 131 -54.84 69.38 -37.68
C GLN A 131 -54.03 69.71 -38.94
#